data_AF-A0A015JQC9-F1
#
_entry.id   AF-A0A015JQC9-F1
#
_cell.length_a   1.000
_cell.length_b   1.000
_cell.length_c   1.000
_cell.angle_alpha   90.00
_cell.angle_beta   90.00
_cell.angle_gamma   90.00
#
_symmetry.space_group_name_H-M   'P 1'
#
loop_
_entity.id
_entity.type
_entity.pdbx_description
1 polymer ?
#
loop_
_entity_poly.entity_id
_entity_poly.type
_entity_poly.pdbx_seq_one_letter_code
_entity_poly.pdbx_strand_id
1 'polypeptide(L)'
;MGKIIDYRLIDNHLNHHNLADIQESTKKHMINWPVSSKFFSLNSCNDSTCDQHSKDVSWKMKTSTNTLPTLDVLNRNFPDLIKDNINCMLCHNNSETNDHDLWKCPSLLPHIRSAFQELAILAQDILHKDADKLNLCITDTIKYSNVFCWSLNDIRAITDNVTAILCA
;
A
#
# COMPACT_ATOMS: atom_id res chain seq x y z
N MET A 1 -0.69 22.15 -25.59
CA MET A 1 0.73 22.52 -25.39
C MET A 1 1.34 21.51 -24.44
N GLY A 2 2.22 20.62 -24.92
CA GLY A 2 2.93 19.66 -24.06
C GLY A 2 4.07 20.35 -23.33
N LYS A 3 4.16 20.18 -22.00
CA LYS A 3 5.36 20.60 -21.25
C LYS A 3 6.55 19.80 -21.77
N ILE A 4 7.69 20.46 -21.98
CA ILE A 4 8.97 19.78 -22.18
C ILE A 4 9.27 19.07 -20.87
N ILE A 5 9.09 17.75 -20.88
CA ILE A 5 9.44 16.89 -19.76
C ILE A 5 10.93 16.62 -19.90
N ASP A 6 11.74 17.11 -18.96
CA ASP A 6 13.16 16.83 -18.92
C ASP A 6 13.35 15.35 -18.57
N TYR A 7 13.61 14.55 -19.61
CA TYR A 7 13.79 13.10 -19.51
C TYR A 7 14.92 12.73 -18.55
N ARG A 8 15.95 13.58 -18.39
CA ARG A 8 17.02 13.35 -17.40
C ARG A 8 16.55 13.56 -15.97
N LEU A 9 15.67 14.54 -15.74
CA LEU A 9 15.09 14.75 -14.41
C LEU A 9 14.20 13.58 -14.00
N ILE A 10 13.38 13.08 -14.93
CA ILE A 10 12.55 11.89 -14.69
C ILE A 10 13.43 10.65 -14.49
N ASP A 11 14.44 10.45 -15.33
CA ASP A 11 15.33 9.28 -15.22
C ASP A 11 16.11 9.30 -13.90
N ASN A 12 16.65 10.46 -13.48
CA ASN A 12 17.30 10.62 -12.18
C ASN A 12 16.33 10.40 -11.02
N HIS A 13 15.09 10.87 -11.14
CA HIS A 13 14.07 10.67 -10.12
C HIS A 13 13.72 9.19 -9.99
N LEU A 14 13.45 8.51 -11.10
CA LEU A 14 13.15 7.08 -11.14
C LEU A 14 14.31 6.24 -10.62
N ASN A 15 15.56 6.62 -10.90
CA ASN A 15 16.78 5.92 -10.46
C ASN A 15 17.21 6.22 -9.02
N HIS A 16 16.38 6.95 -8.25
CA HIS A 16 16.66 7.19 -6.84
C HIS A 16 16.54 5.90 -6.02
N HIS A 17 17.47 5.68 -5.07
CA HIS A 17 17.53 4.45 -4.27
C HIS A 17 16.22 4.09 -3.54
N ASN A 18 15.49 5.10 -3.04
CA ASN A 18 14.18 4.88 -2.42
C ASN A 18 13.10 4.35 -3.37
N LEU A 19 13.29 4.45 -4.69
CA LEU A 19 12.36 3.89 -5.69
C LEU A 19 12.88 2.57 -6.28
N ALA A 20 14.01 2.04 -5.80
CA ALA A 20 14.58 0.79 -6.29
C ALA A 20 13.58 -0.37 -6.18
N ASP A 21 12.82 -0.43 -5.08
CA ASP A 21 11.81 -1.46 -4.85
C ASP A 21 10.67 -1.39 -5.88
N ILE A 22 10.24 -0.17 -6.25
CA ILE A 22 9.23 0.06 -7.30
C ILE A 22 9.80 -0.35 -8.65
N GLN A 23 11.05 -0.01 -8.95
CA GLN A 23 11.71 -0.42 -10.19
C GLN A 23 11.80 -1.95 -10.30
N GLU A 24 12.21 -2.62 -9.22
CA GLU A 24 12.32 -4.08 -9.19
C GLU A 24 10.95 -4.75 -9.34
N SER A 25 9.94 -4.27 -8.60
CA SER A 25 8.56 -4.75 -8.68
C SER A 25 7.95 -4.54 -10.08
N THR A 26 8.32 -3.45 -10.75
CA THR A 26 7.94 -3.20 -12.15
C THR A 26 8.57 -4.20 -13.10
N LYS A 27 9.88 -4.46 -12.96
CA LYS A 27 10.59 -5.46 -13.78
C LYS A 27 10.04 -6.87 -13.57
N LYS A 28 9.57 -7.19 -12.37
CA LYS A 28 8.93 -8.46 -12.03
C LYS A 28 7.45 -8.53 -12.43
N HIS A 29 6.89 -7.51 -13.07
CA HIS A 29 5.47 -7.40 -13.42
C HIS A 29 4.51 -7.58 -12.23
N MET A 30 4.95 -7.19 -11.03
CA MET A 30 4.16 -7.28 -9.80
C MET A 30 3.18 -6.10 -9.67
N ILE A 31 3.48 -4.97 -10.31
CA ILE A 31 2.66 -3.76 -10.27
C ILE A 31 1.69 -3.73 -11.45
N ASN A 32 0.39 -3.61 -11.16
CA ASN A 32 -0.63 -3.33 -12.16
C ASN A 32 -0.74 -1.81 -12.38
N TRP A 33 0.13 -1.26 -13.22
CA TRP A 33 0.20 0.18 -13.50
C TRP A 33 -1.13 0.83 -13.92
N PRO A 34 -1.97 0.20 -14.79
CA PRO A 34 -3.30 0.73 -15.09
C PRO A 34 -4.20 0.90 -13.87
N VAL A 35 -4.16 -0.05 -12.92
CA VAL A 35 -4.95 0.02 -11.68
C VAL A 35 -4.34 1.02 -10.71
N SER A 36 -3.02 1.01 -10.52
CA SER A 36 -2.32 1.98 -9.66
C SER A 36 -2.58 3.42 -10.09
N SER A 37 -2.53 3.70 -11.40
CA SER A 37 -2.84 5.04 -11.93
C SER A 37 -4.28 5.49 -11.59
N LYS A 38 -5.26 4.59 -11.70
CA LYS A 38 -6.65 4.87 -11.29
C LYS A 38 -6.75 5.11 -9.78
N PHE A 39 -6.02 4.35 -8.97
CA PHE A 39 -5.99 4.52 -7.52
C PHE A 39 -5.44 5.90 -7.11
N PHE A 40 -4.33 6.36 -7.70
CA PHE A 40 -3.80 7.70 -7.43
C PHE A 40 -4.72 8.81 -7.93
N SER A 41 -5.42 8.58 -9.04
CA SER A 41 -6.35 9.55 -9.61
C SER A 41 -7.71 9.60 -8.88
N LEU A 42 -8.00 8.63 -8.01
CA LEU A 42 -9.26 8.58 -7.30
C LEU A 42 -9.35 9.70 -6.27
N ASN A 43 -10.28 10.63 -6.51
CA ASN A 43 -10.69 11.64 -5.54
C ASN A 43 -12.00 11.22 -4.88
N SER A 44 -11.94 10.85 -3.59
CA SER A 44 -13.12 10.50 -2.80
C SER A 44 -13.92 11.72 -2.34
N CYS A 45 -13.35 12.92 -2.47
CA CYS A 45 -14.00 14.19 -2.17
C CYS A 45 -14.61 14.74 -3.47
N ASN A 46 -15.89 15.12 -3.46
CA ASN A 46 -16.56 15.71 -4.63
C ASN A 46 -16.06 17.12 -4.99
N ASP A 47 -15.15 17.69 -4.19
CA ASP A 47 -14.58 19.02 -4.38
C ASP A 47 -13.16 18.96 -4.95
N SER A 48 -12.82 19.92 -5.80
CA SER A 48 -11.50 20.08 -6.43
C SER A 48 -10.39 20.48 -5.45
N THR A 49 -10.74 21.05 -4.30
CA THR A 49 -9.81 21.45 -3.23
C THR A 49 -10.44 21.12 -1.88
N CYS A 50 -9.95 20.08 -1.23
CA CYS A 50 -10.38 19.67 0.10
C CYS A 50 -9.15 19.28 0.92
N ASP A 51 -9.11 19.65 2.19
CA ASP A 51 -8.04 19.26 3.11
C ASP A 51 -7.95 17.73 3.24
N GLN A 52 -9.10 17.05 3.21
CA GLN A 52 -9.15 15.59 3.24
C GLN A 52 -8.52 15.01 1.97
N HIS A 53 -8.86 15.55 0.79
CA HIS A 53 -8.24 15.14 -0.47
C HIS A 53 -6.71 15.29 -0.42
N SER A 54 -6.21 16.42 0.09
CA SER A 54 -4.76 16.64 0.23
C SER A 54 -4.09 15.64 1.16
N LYS A 55 -4.74 15.29 2.28
CA LYS A 55 -4.25 14.26 3.21
C LYS A 55 -4.23 12.87 2.55
N ASP A 56 -5.30 12.50 1.85
CA ASP A 56 -5.41 11.22 1.17
C ASP A 56 -4.35 11.08 0.07
N VAL A 57 -4.16 12.10 -0.77
CA VAL A 57 -3.10 12.12 -1.79
C VAL A 57 -1.72 12.06 -1.14
N SER A 58 -1.48 12.83 -0.08
CA SER A 58 -0.21 12.75 0.64
C SER A 58 0.03 11.37 1.23
N TRP A 59 -0.99 10.71 1.76
CA TRP A 59 -0.89 9.36 2.32
C TRP A 59 -0.55 8.35 1.22
N LYS A 60 -1.30 8.35 0.10
CA LYS A 60 -1.03 7.48 -1.05
C LYS A 60 0.42 7.62 -1.51
N MET A 61 0.89 8.85 -1.74
CA MET A 61 2.25 9.09 -2.21
C MET A 61 3.31 8.61 -1.21
N LYS A 62 3.14 8.91 0.08
CA LYS A 62 4.12 8.53 1.11
C LYS A 62 4.17 7.03 1.34
N THR A 63 3.03 6.35 1.34
CA THR A 63 2.95 4.90 1.48
C THR A 63 3.60 4.20 0.29
N SER A 64 3.33 4.65 -0.95
CA SER A 64 3.93 4.04 -2.16
C SER A 64 5.42 4.35 -2.34
N THR A 65 5.96 5.37 -1.66
CA THR A 65 7.39 5.72 -1.73
C THR A 65 8.16 5.38 -0.46
N ASN A 66 7.54 4.68 0.48
CA ASN A 66 8.14 4.31 1.77
C ASN A 66 8.66 5.53 2.57
N THR A 67 7.95 6.66 2.46
CA THR A 67 8.30 7.92 3.13
C THR A 67 7.24 8.35 4.14
N LEU A 68 6.49 7.41 4.73
CA LEU A 68 5.65 7.75 5.87
C LEU A 68 6.54 8.27 7.01
N PRO A 69 6.03 9.21 7.83
CA PRO A 69 6.76 9.78 8.95
C PRO A 69 6.80 8.80 10.14
N THR A 70 7.32 7.58 9.93
CA THR A 70 7.59 6.62 11.00
C THR A 70 8.76 7.10 11.87
N LEU A 71 8.84 6.62 13.11
CA LEU A 71 9.86 7.13 14.05
C LEU A 71 11.30 6.95 13.57
N ASP A 72 11.63 5.93 12.79
CA ASP A 72 12.95 5.81 12.16
C ASP A 72 13.26 6.99 11.22
N VAL A 73 12.31 7.37 10.37
CA VAL A 73 12.40 8.51 9.44
C VAL A 73 12.42 9.83 10.21
N LEU A 74 11.59 9.97 11.24
CA LEU A 74 11.54 11.16 12.07
C LEU A 74 12.82 11.33 12.88
N ASN A 75 13.36 10.26 13.48
CA ASN A 75 14.60 10.31 14.24
C ASN A 75 15.79 10.65 13.34
N ARG A 76 15.82 10.13 12.10
CA ARG A 76 16.84 10.49 11.10
C ARG A 76 16.82 11.99 10.76
N ASN A 77 15.62 12.57 10.62
CA ASN A 77 15.46 13.97 10.19
C ASN A 77 15.49 14.98 11.36
N PHE A 78 15.07 14.56 12.55
CA PHE A 78 14.92 15.40 13.75
C PHE A 78 15.45 14.67 15.02
N PRO A 79 16.74 14.31 15.08
CA PRO A 79 17.30 13.49 16.15
C PRO A 79 17.18 14.15 17.53
N ASP A 80 17.34 15.47 17.62
CA ASP A 80 17.24 16.22 18.88
C ASP A 80 15.84 16.16 19.52
N LEU A 81 14.81 15.93 18.69
CA LEU A 81 13.41 15.89 19.11
C LEU A 81 12.98 14.49 19.51
N ILE A 82 13.37 13.46 18.74
CA ILE A 82 12.94 12.06 18.94
C ILE A 82 13.86 11.30 19.91
N LYS A 83 15.15 11.66 19.98
CA LYS A 83 16.14 11.15 20.95
C LYS A 83 16.27 9.62 20.94
N ASP A 84 16.36 9.04 19.74
CA ASP A 84 16.54 7.61 19.51
C ASP A 84 15.45 6.70 20.09
N ASN A 85 14.31 7.27 20.52
CA ASN A 85 13.13 6.49 20.85
C ASN A 85 12.37 6.13 19.57
N ILE A 86 12.83 5.07 18.92
CA ILE A 86 12.28 4.61 17.64
C ILE A 86 11.40 3.37 17.78
N ASN A 87 10.99 3.00 18.99
CA ASN A 87 10.14 1.82 19.18
C ASN A 87 8.72 2.10 18.67
N CYS A 88 8.14 1.12 17.97
CA CYS A 88 6.77 1.16 17.46
C CYS A 88 5.79 1.61 18.54
N MET A 89 4.99 2.62 18.23
CA MET A 89 3.99 3.17 19.16
C MET A 89 2.83 2.21 19.43
N LEU A 90 2.68 1.14 18.65
CA LEU A 90 1.59 0.18 18.77
C LEU A 90 1.99 -1.11 19.49
N CYS A 91 3.18 -1.64 19.23
CA CYS A 91 3.63 -2.90 19.84
C CYS A 91 4.77 -2.73 20.85
N HIS A 92 5.47 -1.59 20.84
CA HIS A 92 6.60 -1.24 21.71
C HIS A 92 7.79 -2.21 21.69
N ASN A 93 7.78 -3.24 20.82
CA ASN A 93 8.76 -4.33 20.83
C ASN A 93 9.80 -4.23 19.70
N ASN A 94 9.46 -3.62 18.57
CA ASN A 94 10.33 -3.46 17.42
C ASN A 94 10.47 -1.99 17.04
N SER A 95 11.51 -1.65 16.28
CA SER A 95 11.65 -0.31 15.70
C SER A 95 10.49 0.00 14.75
N GLU A 96 9.93 1.19 14.85
CA GLU A 96 8.93 1.72 13.94
C GLU A 96 9.57 2.10 12.61
N THR A 97 9.39 1.22 11.63
CA THR A 97 9.71 1.47 10.23
C THR A 97 8.42 1.41 9.43
N ASN A 98 8.41 1.97 8.22
CA ASN A 98 7.24 1.90 7.33
C ASN A 98 6.77 0.43 7.12
N ASP A 99 7.71 -0.51 6.99
CA ASP A 99 7.43 -1.94 6.83
C ASP A 99 6.90 -2.59 8.12
N HIS A 100 7.50 -2.27 9.26
CA HIS A 100 7.01 -2.78 10.54
C HIS A 100 5.61 -2.25 10.85
N ASP A 101 5.43 -0.94 10.80
CA ASP A 101 4.21 -0.29 11.25
C ASP A 101 3.01 -0.71 10.41
N LEU A 102 3.15 -0.78 9.08
CA LEU A 102 2.07 -1.17 8.18
C LEU A 102 1.82 -2.68 8.11
N TRP A 103 2.86 -3.53 8.09
CA TRP A 103 2.68 -4.93 7.68
C TRP A 103 3.07 -5.95 8.74
N LYS A 104 4.03 -5.63 9.62
CA LYS A 104 4.61 -6.61 10.56
C LYS A 104 4.24 -6.35 12.01
N CYS A 105 3.56 -5.24 12.30
CA CYS A 105 3.15 -4.87 13.65
C CYS A 105 2.07 -5.84 14.16
N PRO A 106 2.35 -6.62 15.23
CA PRO A 106 1.39 -7.59 15.76
C PRO A 106 0.09 -6.96 16.25
N SER A 107 0.13 -5.71 16.70
CA SER A 107 -1.04 -4.98 17.18
C SER A 107 -1.92 -4.49 16.03
N LEU A 108 -1.33 -4.14 14.87
CA LEU A 108 -2.07 -3.61 13.72
C LEU A 108 -2.54 -4.72 12.77
N LEU A 109 -1.73 -5.76 12.60
CA LEU A 109 -1.97 -6.82 11.62
C LEU A 109 -3.37 -7.47 11.70
N PRO A 110 -3.96 -7.75 12.88
CA PRO A 110 -5.32 -8.28 12.98
C PRO A 110 -6.38 -7.33 12.41
N HIS A 111 -6.21 -6.02 12.58
CA HIS A 111 -7.13 -5.01 12.07
C HIS A 111 -7.08 -4.94 10.54
N ILE A 112 -5.88 -4.96 9.97
CA ILE A 112 -5.69 -5.00 8.51
C ILE A 112 -6.28 -6.28 7.95
N ARG A 113 -6.05 -7.42 8.62
CA ARG A 113 -6.63 -8.70 8.21
C ARG A 113 -8.15 -8.63 8.16
N SER A 114 -8.79 -8.09 9.20
CA SER A 114 -10.25 -7.90 9.24
C SER A 114 -10.74 -7.03 8.07
N ALA A 115 -10.09 -5.89 7.81
CA ALA A 115 -10.45 -5.02 6.69
C ALA A 115 -10.33 -5.74 5.33
N PHE A 116 -9.29 -6.55 5.14
CA PHE A 116 -9.14 -7.35 3.92
C PHE A 116 -10.18 -8.47 3.79
N GLN A 117 -10.67 -9.03 4.90
CA GLN A 117 -11.77 -10.00 4.89
C GLN A 117 -13.07 -9.32 4.45
N GLU A 118 -13.36 -8.12 4.95
CA GLU A 118 -14.52 -7.32 4.51
C GLU A 118 -14.44 -6.98 3.02
N LEU A 119 -13.26 -6.57 2.54
CA LEU A 119 -13.03 -6.31 1.12
C LEU A 119 -13.20 -7.58 0.27
N ALA A 120 -12.81 -8.75 0.78
CA ALA A 120 -13.01 -10.02 0.09
C ALA A 120 -14.50 -10.37 -0.05
N ILE A 121 -15.32 -10.05 0.95
CA ILE A 121 -16.77 -10.24 0.90
C ILE A 121 -17.39 -9.28 -0.12
N LEU A 122 -17.04 -7.99 -0.06
CA LEU A 122 -17.52 -6.99 -1.03
C LEU A 122 -17.16 -7.35 -2.46
N ALA A 123 -15.93 -7.84 -2.69
CA ALA A 123 -15.50 -8.29 -4.00
C ALA A 123 -16.29 -9.52 -4.48
N GLN A 124 -16.60 -10.46 -3.59
CA GLN A 124 -17.47 -11.60 -3.91
C GLN A 124 -18.87 -11.13 -4.32
N ASP A 125 -19.48 -10.22 -3.55
CA ASP A 125 -20.82 -9.72 -3.82
C ASP A 125 -20.92 -9.03 -5.19
N ILE A 126 -19.94 -8.20 -5.54
CA ILE A 126 -19.87 -7.54 -6.86
C ILE A 126 -19.74 -8.59 -7.97
N LEU A 127 -18.85 -9.56 -7.82
CA LEU A 127 -18.65 -10.60 -8.83
C LEU A 127 -19.86 -11.50 -8.98
N HIS A 128 -20.54 -11.87 -7.89
CA HIS A 128 -21.78 -12.64 -7.95
C HIS A 128 -22.91 -11.90 -8.66
N LYS A 129 -22.92 -10.57 -8.55
CA LYS A 129 -23.93 -9.73 -9.19
C LYS A 129 -23.68 -9.53 -10.69
N ASP A 130 -22.42 -9.27 -11.06
CA ASP A 130 -22.09 -8.72 -12.37
C ASP A 130 -21.30 -9.70 -13.28
N ALA A 131 -20.82 -10.84 -12.77
CA ALA A 131 -20.04 -11.80 -13.57
C ALA A 131 -20.89 -12.98 -14.07
N ASP A 132 -20.79 -13.28 -15.37
CA ASP A 132 -21.32 -14.48 -15.99
C ASP A 132 -20.46 -15.72 -15.67
N LYS A 133 -20.30 -16.06 -14.38
CA LYS A 133 -19.55 -17.24 -13.90
C LYS A 133 -20.32 -17.98 -12.82
N LEU A 134 -20.08 -19.30 -12.72
CA LEU A 134 -20.66 -20.14 -11.69
C LEU A 134 -20.20 -19.67 -10.29
N ASN A 135 -21.12 -19.58 -9.32
CA ASN A 135 -20.84 -19.08 -7.97
C ASN A 135 -19.64 -19.75 -7.28
N LEU A 136 -19.49 -21.08 -7.41
CA LEU A 136 -18.35 -21.82 -6.86
C LEU A 136 -17.00 -21.33 -7.41
N CYS A 137 -16.91 -20.97 -8.69
CA CYS A 137 -15.68 -20.45 -9.26
C CYS A 137 -15.31 -19.06 -8.69
N ILE A 138 -16.29 -18.25 -8.30
CA ILE A 138 -16.05 -16.90 -7.76
C ILE A 138 -15.46 -16.99 -6.36
N THR A 139 -16.07 -17.79 -5.47
CA THR A 139 -15.59 -18.00 -4.10
C THR A 139 -14.19 -18.60 -4.08
N ASP A 140 -13.93 -19.62 -4.90
CA ASP A 140 -12.59 -20.23 -4.99
C ASP A 140 -11.56 -19.24 -5.54
N THR A 141 -11.91 -18.45 -6.56
CA THR A 141 -11.00 -17.44 -7.12
C THR A 141 -10.57 -16.42 -6.06
N ILE A 142 -11.47 -15.97 -5.20
CA ILE A 142 -11.14 -15.01 -4.13
C ILE A 142 -10.37 -15.69 -3.01
N LYS A 143 -10.75 -16.91 -2.62
CA LYS A 143 -10.06 -17.65 -1.55
C LYS A 143 -8.61 -17.99 -1.90
N TYR A 144 -8.33 -18.31 -3.17
CA TYR A 144 -7.00 -18.66 -3.65
C TYR A 144 -6.26 -17.49 -4.32
N SER A 145 -6.85 -16.29 -4.34
CA SER A 145 -6.22 -15.08 -4.87
C SER A 145 -5.03 -14.65 -4.01
N ASN A 146 -3.95 -14.22 -4.66
CA ASN A 146 -2.77 -13.66 -3.99
C ASN A 146 -3.08 -12.42 -3.13
N VAL A 147 -4.23 -11.78 -3.32
CA VAL A 147 -4.66 -10.56 -2.61
C VAL A 147 -5.36 -10.87 -1.29
N PHE A 148 -6.23 -11.88 -1.26
CA PHE A 148 -7.10 -12.16 -0.11
C PHE A 148 -6.73 -13.46 0.63
N CYS A 149 -5.99 -14.36 -0.01
CA CYS A 149 -5.72 -15.68 0.58
C CYS A 149 -4.97 -15.60 1.93
N TRP A 150 -4.11 -14.60 2.12
CA TRP A 150 -3.38 -14.38 3.37
C TRP A 150 -4.29 -13.89 4.50
N SER A 151 -5.32 -13.10 4.19
CA SER A 151 -6.23 -12.57 5.20
C SER A 151 -7.30 -13.59 5.60
N LEU A 152 -7.65 -14.49 4.68
CA LEU A 152 -8.62 -15.57 4.88
C LEU A 152 -8.04 -16.82 5.56
N ASN A 153 -6.71 -16.93 5.69
CA ASN A 153 -6.04 -18.05 6.34
C ASN A 153 -5.09 -17.55 7.43
N ASP A 154 -5.44 -17.73 8.70
CA ASP A 154 -4.71 -17.11 9.80
C ASP A 154 -3.25 -17.54 9.95
N ILE A 155 -2.91 -18.70 9.37
CA ILE A 155 -1.57 -19.32 9.38
C ILE A 155 -0.64 -18.68 8.34
N ARG A 156 -1.17 -17.95 7.35
CA ARG A 156 -0.35 -17.40 6.26
C ARG A 156 0.19 -16.01 6.63
N ALA A 157 1.48 -15.83 6.40
CA ALA A 157 2.10 -14.51 6.43
C ALA A 157 1.58 -13.64 5.27
N ILE A 158 1.64 -12.31 5.42
CA ILE A 158 1.47 -11.39 4.31
C ILE A 158 2.49 -11.74 3.23
N THR A 159 2.02 -11.83 1.99
CA THR A 159 2.89 -12.11 0.84
C THR A 159 3.37 -10.80 0.21
N ASP A 160 4.55 -10.82 -0.41
CA ASP A 160 5.12 -9.65 -1.10
C ASP A 160 4.16 -9.07 -2.17
N ASN A 161 3.27 -9.89 -2.73
CA ASN A 161 2.25 -9.45 -3.68
C ASN A 161 1.23 -8.48 -3.05
N VAL A 162 0.88 -8.68 -1.79
CA VAL A 162 -0.06 -7.82 -1.06
C VAL A 162 0.60 -6.48 -0.74
N THR A 163 1.85 -6.54 -0.30
CA THR A 163 2.70 -5.38 -0.07
C THR A 163 2.87 -4.59 -1.37
N ALA A 164 3.11 -5.26 -2.51
CA ALA A 164 3.25 -4.64 -3.82
C ALA A 164 1.95 -3.99 -4.36
N ILE A 165 0.77 -4.48 -3.98
CA ILE A 165 -0.51 -3.87 -4.37
C ILE A 165 -0.74 -2.53 -3.65
N LEU A 166 -0.20 -2.36 -2.45
CA LEU A 166 -0.43 -1.18 -1.60
C LEU A 166 0.78 -0.24 -1.51
N CYS A 167 1.96 -0.68 -1.96
CA CYS A 167 3.17 0.14 -2.12
C CYS A 167 3.38 0.64 -3.57
N ALA A 168 2.45 0.37 -4.48
CA ALA A 168 2.49 0.88 -5.85
C ALA A 168 1.76 2.21 -6.02
#